data_AF-A0A518CY30-F1
#
_entry.id   AF-A0A518CY30-F1
#
_cell.length_a   1.000
_cell.length_b   1.000
_cell.length_c   1.000
_cell.angle_alpha   90.00
_cell.angle_beta   90.00
_cell.angle_gamma   90.00
#
_symmetry.space_group_name_H-M   'P 1'
#
loop_
_entity.id
_entity.type
_entity.pdbx_description
1 polymer ?
#
loop_
_entity_poly.entity_id
_entity_poly.type
_entity_poly.pdbx_seq_one_letter_code
_entity_poly.pdbx_strand_id
1 'polypeptide(L)'
;MPSLEEAAEDWGGFELDADDLVVVHLLFYGYDMQTPSLADAREWAEHYGLLDRPNHVVLVGDANLLTGATRSMIPGLQAVDRDFVLRFDGAGRRAPHDLWTEVLPGTADLLAGS
;
A
#
# COMPACT_ATOMS: atom_id res chain seq x y z
N MET A 1 6.34 13.78 -8.75
CA MET A 1 5.88 12.38 -8.84
C MET A 1 4.37 12.44 -8.87
N PRO A 2 3.71 11.62 -9.71
CA PRO A 2 2.26 11.49 -9.65
C PRO A 2 1.83 10.89 -8.31
N SER A 3 0.53 11.02 -8.01
CA SER A 3 -0.10 10.29 -6.92
C SER A 3 -0.10 8.78 -7.20
N LEU A 4 -0.47 7.98 -6.19
CA LEU A 4 -0.59 6.54 -6.40
C LEU A 4 -1.77 6.21 -7.32
N GLU A 5 -2.85 6.96 -7.23
CA GLU A 5 -4.02 6.86 -8.09
C GLU A 5 -3.65 7.11 -9.55
N GLU A 6 -3.03 8.27 -9.84
CA GLU A 6 -2.54 8.63 -11.17
C GLU A 6 -1.60 7.54 -11.72
N ALA A 7 -0.72 7.01 -10.86
CA ALA A 7 0.19 5.95 -11.25
C ALA A 7 -0.49 4.61 -11.58
N ALA A 8 -1.47 4.20 -10.76
CA ALA A 8 -2.22 2.97 -10.98
C ALA A 8 -2.99 3.04 -12.30
N GLU A 9 -3.56 4.19 -12.62
CA GLU A 9 -4.25 4.43 -13.89
C GLU A 9 -3.26 4.47 -15.07
N ASP A 10 -2.24 5.33 -15.01
CA ASP A 10 -1.34 5.59 -16.15
C ASP A 10 -0.41 4.42 -16.48
N TRP A 11 0.01 3.65 -15.47
CA TRP A 11 1.01 2.58 -15.62
C TRP A 11 0.51 1.20 -15.26
N GLY A 12 -0.49 1.09 -14.39
CA GLY A 12 -1.16 -0.16 -14.08
C GLY A 12 -2.35 -0.45 -15.00
N GLY A 13 -3.05 0.58 -15.48
CA GLY A 13 -4.30 0.40 -16.22
C GLY A 13 -5.48 -0.05 -15.35
N PHE A 14 -5.46 0.26 -14.05
CA PHE A 14 -6.54 -0.04 -13.11
C PHE A 14 -6.78 1.13 -12.14
N GLU A 15 -7.98 1.19 -11.58
CA GLU A 15 -8.35 2.16 -10.56
C GLU A 15 -8.14 1.56 -9.16
N LEU A 16 -7.63 2.35 -8.21
CA LEU A 16 -7.47 1.88 -6.82
C LEU A 16 -8.83 1.60 -6.14
N ASP A 17 -9.92 2.18 -6.65
CA ASP A 17 -11.29 1.98 -6.16
C ASP A 17 -12.01 0.80 -6.81
N ALA A 18 -11.30 -0.04 -7.56
CA ALA A 18 -11.89 -1.24 -8.17
C ALA A 18 -12.48 -2.17 -7.09
N ASP A 19 -13.70 -2.67 -7.33
CA ASP A 19 -14.46 -3.50 -6.37
C ASP A 19 -13.75 -4.81 -5.99
N ASP A 20 -12.85 -5.30 -6.85
CA ASP A 20 -12.08 -6.53 -6.68
C ASP A 20 -10.67 -6.31 -6.11
N LEU A 21 -10.34 -5.07 -5.70
CA LEU A 21 -9.09 -4.68 -5.09
C LEU A 21 -9.30 -4.17 -3.67
N VAL A 22 -8.52 -4.65 -2.71
CA VAL A 22 -8.44 -4.07 -1.35
C VAL A 22 -7.12 -3.33 -1.21
N VAL A 23 -7.17 -2.04 -0.86
CA VAL A 23 -5.99 -1.21 -0.66
C VAL A 23 -5.70 -1.05 0.82
N VAL A 24 -4.60 -1.64 1.29
CA VAL A 24 -4.18 -1.56 2.70
C VAL A 24 -3.10 -0.49 2.88
N HIS A 25 -3.43 0.57 3.62
CA HIS A 25 -2.50 1.60 4.05
C HIS A 25 -1.90 1.19 5.39
N LEU A 26 -0.66 0.70 5.39
CA LEU A 26 0.00 0.23 6.60
C LEU A 26 0.93 1.29 7.18
N LEU A 27 0.55 1.86 8.33
CA LEU A 27 1.33 2.86 9.05
C LEU A 27 2.24 2.18 10.06
N PHE A 28 3.56 2.38 9.92
CA PHE A 28 4.54 1.85 10.87
C PHE A 28 5.09 2.90 11.84
N TYR A 29 5.01 4.18 11.48
CA TYR A 29 5.53 5.29 12.27
C TYR A 29 4.48 6.40 12.34
N GLY A 30 4.19 6.88 13.55
CA GLY A 30 3.46 8.12 13.78
C GLY A 30 4.31 9.35 13.47
N TYR A 31 3.72 10.54 13.59
CA TYR A 31 4.42 11.81 13.31
C TYR A 31 5.64 12.07 14.23
N ASP A 32 5.66 11.46 15.40
CA ASP A 32 6.76 11.50 16.38
C ASP A 32 7.80 10.38 16.18
N MET A 33 7.69 9.63 15.07
CA MET A 33 8.51 8.46 14.76
C MET A 33 8.37 7.31 15.77
N GLN A 34 7.30 7.30 16.57
CA GLN A 34 6.94 6.18 17.44
C GLN A 34 5.87 5.31 16.80
N THR A 35 5.40 4.30 17.54
CA THR A 35 4.30 3.44 17.11
C THR A 35 3.05 4.29 16.87
N PRO A 36 2.43 4.20 15.67
CA PRO A 36 1.22 4.96 15.38
C PRO A 36 0.06 4.47 16.24
N SER A 37 -0.77 5.41 16.67
CA SER A 37 -2.01 5.17 17.38
C SER A 37 -3.18 5.00 16.41
N LEU A 38 -4.31 4.49 16.90
CA LEU A 38 -5.55 4.46 16.11
C LEU A 38 -6.06 5.87 15.74
N ALA A 39 -5.71 6.89 16.52
CA ALA A 39 -6.01 8.27 16.17
C ALA A 39 -5.23 8.71 14.94
N ASP A 40 -3.92 8.37 14.86
CA ASP A 40 -3.09 8.66 13.68
C ASP A 40 -3.65 8.00 12.42
N ALA A 41 -4.10 6.74 12.50
CA ALA A 41 -4.75 6.07 11.36
C ALA A 41 -6.05 6.73 10.94
N ARG A 42 -6.85 7.21 11.89
CA ARG A 42 -8.09 7.94 11.58
C ARG A 42 -7.81 9.28 10.91
N GLU A 43 -6.85 10.04 11.45
CA GLU A 43 -6.42 11.32 10.86
C GLU A 43 -5.83 11.11 9.46
N TRP A 44 -5.05 10.05 9.26
CA TRP A 44 -4.56 9.66 7.94
C TRP A 44 -5.70 9.36 6.96
N ALA A 45 -6.67 8.54 7.38
CA ALA A 45 -7.83 8.21 6.57
C ALA A 45 -8.65 9.45 6.20
N GLU A 46 -8.85 10.37 7.14
CA GLU A 46 -9.57 11.63 6.90
C GLU A 46 -8.80 12.54 5.94
N HIS A 47 -7.49 12.70 6.16
CA HIS A 47 -6.64 13.56 5.34
C HIS A 47 -6.63 13.15 3.86
N TYR A 48 -6.61 11.84 3.58
CA TYR A 48 -6.60 11.30 2.23
C TYR A 48 -8.00 10.91 1.70
N GLY A 49 -9.07 11.26 2.42
CA GLY A 49 -10.45 10.97 1.98
C GLY A 49 -10.77 9.48 1.86
N LEU A 50 -10.12 8.63 2.66
CA LEU A 50 -10.29 7.17 2.62
C LEU A 50 -11.52 6.68 3.40
N LEU A 51 -12.11 7.53 4.25
CA LEU A 51 -13.26 7.17 5.07
C LEU A 51 -14.51 6.81 4.25
N ASP A 52 -14.63 7.37 3.05
CA ASP A 52 -15.76 7.15 2.14
C ASP A 52 -15.43 6.10 1.04
N ARG A 53 -14.26 5.45 1.10
CA ARG A 53 -13.76 4.48 0.10
C ARG A 53 -13.78 3.07 0.71
N PRO A 54 -14.80 2.24 0.41
CA PRO A 54 -15.09 1.02 1.17
C PRO A 54 -14.03 -0.09 1.04
N ASN A 55 -13.21 -0.05 0.00
CA ASN A 55 -12.15 -1.02 -0.26
C ASN A 55 -10.77 -0.56 0.28
N HIS A 56 -10.70 0.61 0.93
CA HIS A 56 -9.50 1.11 1.59
C HIS A 56 -9.51 0.78 3.09
N VAL A 57 -8.41 0.23 3.59
CA VAL A 57 -8.23 -0.09 5.00
C VAL A 57 -6.94 0.55 5.50
N VAL A 58 -7.01 1.31 6.60
CA VAL A 58 -5.83 1.86 7.28
C VAL A 58 -5.51 1.03 8.51
N LEU A 59 -4.30 0.51 8.59
CA LEU A 59 -3.81 -0.32 9.69
C LEU A 59 -2.60 0.34 10.36
N VAL A 60 -2.48 0.13 11.67
CA VAL A 60 -1.31 0.55 12.46
C VAL A 60 -0.47 -0.66 12.83
N GLY A 61 0.83 -0.56 12.60
CA GLY A 61 1.81 -1.51 13.12
C GLY A 61 1.95 -1.37 14.63
N ASP A 62 2.30 -2.47 15.30
CA ASP A 62 2.62 -2.46 16.72
C ASP A 62 4.08 -2.05 16.98
N ALA A 63 4.45 -1.91 18.25
CA ALA A 63 5.81 -1.56 18.65
C ALA A 63 6.87 -2.60 18.22
N ASN A 64 6.50 -3.86 18.01
CA ASN A 64 7.42 -4.91 17.57
C ASN A 64 7.84 -4.72 16.11
N LEU A 65 7.06 -3.97 15.33
CA LEU A 65 7.35 -3.64 13.94
C LEU A 65 8.25 -2.40 13.79
N LEU A 66 8.64 -1.73 14.88
CA LEU A 66 9.62 -0.63 14.86
C LEU A 66 11.06 -1.12 14.74
N THR A 67 11.34 -1.85 13.66
CA THR A 67 12.65 -2.46 13.40
C THR A 67 13.39 -1.76 12.26
N GLY A 68 14.71 -1.98 12.18
CA GLY A 68 15.49 -1.55 11.02
C GLY A 68 15.02 -2.19 9.71
N ALA A 69 14.48 -3.40 9.75
CA ALA A 69 13.94 -4.10 8.58
C ALA A 69 12.70 -3.37 8.04
N THR A 70 11.71 -3.10 8.90
CA THR A 70 10.51 -2.33 8.53
C THR A 70 10.87 -0.95 7.98
N ARG A 71 11.80 -0.25 8.64
CA ARG A 71 12.27 1.06 8.16
C ARG A 71 12.87 0.99 6.76
N SER A 72 13.52 -0.13 6.40
CA SER A 72 14.13 -0.31 5.09
C SER A 72 13.12 -0.59 3.97
N MET A 73 11.91 -1.01 4.33
CA MET A 73 10.80 -1.31 3.42
C MET A 73 9.91 -0.09 3.12
N ILE A 74 10.09 1.03 3.84
CA ILE A 74 9.28 2.24 3.66
C ILE A 74 10.08 3.29 2.88
N PRO A 75 9.46 3.99 1.91
CA PRO A 75 8.12 3.76 1.35
C PRO A 75 8.10 2.62 0.32
N GLY A 76 6.91 2.11 0.01
CA GLY A 76 6.67 1.28 -1.17
C GLY A 76 5.36 0.50 -1.10
N LEU A 77 5.18 -0.41 -2.07
CA LEU A 77 3.94 -1.17 -2.25
C LEU A 77 4.23 -2.67 -2.35
N GLN A 78 3.23 -3.46 -1.99
CA GLN A 78 3.22 -4.90 -2.14
C GLN A 78 1.90 -5.32 -2.75
N ALA A 79 1.93 -6.32 -3.64
CA ALA A 79 0.74 -6.90 -4.24
C ALA A 79 0.59 -8.35 -3.78
N VAL A 80 -0.57 -8.65 -3.22
CA VAL A 80 -0.93 -9.95 -2.66
C VAL A 80 -2.14 -10.46 -3.42
N ASP A 81 -2.13 -11.73 -3.83
CA ASP A 81 -3.26 -12.33 -4.54
C ASP A 81 -4.37 -12.83 -3.60
N ARG A 82 -5.44 -13.38 -4.19
CA ARG A 82 -6.61 -13.93 -3.47
C ARG A 82 -6.28 -15.16 -2.61
N ASP A 83 -5.17 -15.84 -2.89
CA ASP A 83 -4.67 -16.97 -2.10
C ASP A 83 -3.72 -16.51 -0.98
N PHE A 84 -3.62 -15.19 -0.75
CA PHE A 84 -2.73 -14.55 0.22
C PHE A 84 -1.24 -14.78 -0.05
N VAL A 85 -0.87 -14.96 -1.32
CA VAL A 85 0.52 -15.06 -1.74
C VAL A 85 1.04 -13.69 -2.15
N LEU A 86 2.16 -13.26 -1.56
CA LEU A 86 2.89 -12.07 -2.00
C LEU A 86 3.47 -12.32 -3.40
N ARG A 87 2.96 -11.59 -4.39
CA ARG A 87 3.37 -11.72 -5.80
C ARG A 87 4.42 -10.71 -6.19
N PHE A 88 4.24 -9.47 -5.75
CA PHE A 88 5.17 -8.38 -6.05
C PHE A 88 5.50 -7.61 -4.77
N ASP A 89 6.76 -7.22 -4.66
CA ASP A 89 7.30 -6.47 -3.53
C ASP A 89 8.14 -5.31 -4.06
N GLY A 90 7.54 -4.13 -4.03
CA GLY A 90 8.10 -2.82 -4.36
C GLY A 90 8.50 -2.02 -3.12
N ALA A 91 8.63 -2.66 -1.95
CA ALA A 91 8.84 -1.99 -0.68
C ALA A 91 10.31 -1.59 -0.47
N GLY A 92 10.56 -0.28 -0.34
CA GLY A 92 11.85 0.26 0.05
C GLY A 92 12.86 0.42 -1.09
N ARG A 93 14.06 0.92 -0.74
CA ARG A 93 15.09 1.30 -1.73
C ARG A 93 15.75 0.13 -2.47
N ARG A 94 15.60 -1.09 -1.96
CA ARG A 94 16.18 -2.32 -2.52
C ARG A 94 15.08 -3.34 -2.82
N ALA A 95 13.90 -2.86 -3.17
CA ALA A 95 12.78 -3.70 -3.52
C ALA A 95 13.19 -4.68 -4.64
N PRO A 96 12.78 -5.96 -4.54
CA PRO A 96 13.07 -6.95 -5.58
C PRO A 96 12.32 -6.68 -6.89
N HIS A 97 11.23 -5.91 -6.84
CA HIS A 97 10.44 -5.53 -8.02
C HIS A 97 10.37 -4.01 -8.15
N ASP A 98 10.49 -3.50 -9.37
CA ASP A 98 10.27 -2.09 -9.67
C ASP A 98 8.77 -1.74 -9.58
N LEU A 99 8.47 -0.64 -8.90
CA LEU A 99 7.09 -0.20 -8.70
C LEU A 99 6.33 0.03 -10.02
N TRP A 100 6.98 0.68 -10.98
CA TRP A 100 6.34 1.16 -12.19
C TRP A 100 6.30 0.11 -13.29
N THR A 101 7.34 -0.71 -13.40
CA THR A 101 7.44 -1.70 -14.49
C THR A 101 7.01 -3.10 -14.09
N GLU A 102 6.88 -3.40 -12.79
CA GLU A 102 6.54 -4.74 -12.32
C GLU A 102 5.33 -4.74 -11.39
N VAL A 103 5.36 -3.96 -10.30
CA VAL A 103 4.30 -4.02 -9.27
C VAL A 103 2.95 -3.54 -9.81
N LEU A 104 2.88 -2.35 -10.41
CA LEU A 104 1.60 -1.82 -10.92
C LEU A 104 1.08 -2.65 -12.11
N PRO A 105 1.86 -2.95 -13.17
CA PRO A 105 1.36 -3.79 -14.26
C PRO A 105 0.99 -5.20 -13.77
N GLY A 106 1.80 -5.80 -12.90
CA GLY A 106 1.54 -7.12 -12.34
C GLY A 106 0.28 -7.17 -11.47
N THR A 107 -0.08 -6.06 -10.81
CA THR A 107 -1.35 -5.96 -10.08
C THR A 107 -2.53 -6.02 -11.04
N ALA A 108 -2.45 -5.34 -12.19
CA ALA A 108 -3.50 -5.41 -13.21
C ALA A 108 -3.69 -6.83 -13.77
N ASP A 109 -2.60 -7.57 -13.97
CA ASP A 109 -2.66 -8.97 -14.38
C ASP A 109 -3.40 -9.84 -13.34
N LEU A 110 -3.17 -9.58 -12.05
CA LEU A 110 -3.89 -10.28 -10.97
C LEU A 110 -5.38 -9.95 -10.97
N LEU A 111 -5.76 -8.70 -11.25
CA LEU A 111 -7.16 -8.29 -11.37
C LEU A 111 -7.82 -8.90 -12.60
N ALA A 112 -7.12 -9.00 -13.74
CA ALA A 112 -7.66 -9.58 -14.98
C ALA A 112 -7.81 -11.11 -14.96
N GLY A 113 -7.00 -11.82 -14.16
CA GLY A 113 -7.04 -13.28 -13.98
C GLY A 113 -8.10 -13.79 -12.99
N SER A 114 -9.01 -12.91 -12.58
CA SER A 114 -10.02 -13.06 -11.53
C SER A 114 -11.29 -13.81 -11.89
#